data_AF-G0PIH4-F1
#
_entry.id   AF-G0PIH4-F1
#
_cell.length_a   1.000
_cell.length_b   1.000
_cell.length_c   1.000
_cell.angle_alpha   90.00
_cell.angle_beta   90.00
_cell.angle_gamma   90.00
#
_symmetry.space_group_name_H-M   'P 1'
#
loop_
_entity.id
_entity.type
_entity.pdbx_description
1 polymer ?
#
loop_
_entity_poly.entity_id
_entity_poly.type
_entity_poly.pdbx_seq_one_letter_code
_entity_poly.pdbx_strand_id
1 'polypeptide(L)'
;MPKKQAWVAFIEKAYAKTKGTYGGLAGGYSDHAFTCLTGCMSRRVYVDKSTDMDKLWEDLNKWKADDFLLVASTPNQEDFSKEKRWYDRHMISDCHAYALLDFKVVDGHRLLHLGSNSTLKWNGKWSEKPGYDDEVLKKLSVQDRELSDRKTFWMEIDDFLAFFHRIYIGEYREGWSEIRVKQKVEKKAVDDVQ
;
A
#
# COMPACT_ATOMS: atom_id res chain seq x y z
N MET A 1 4.23 5.95 19.12
CA MET A 1 2.76 5.97 19.01
C MET A 1 2.20 7.01 19.96
N PRO A 2 1.18 7.79 19.57
CA PRO A 2 0.45 8.65 20.50
C PRO A 2 -0.04 7.80 21.67
N LYS A 3 0.32 8.18 22.90
CA LYS A 3 -0.16 7.49 24.11
C LYS A 3 -1.70 7.66 24.15
N LYS A 4 -2.44 6.56 24.29
CA LYS A 4 -3.93 6.47 24.37
C LYS A 4 -4.74 6.31 23.05
N GLN A 5 -4.14 5.83 21.96
CA GLN A 5 -4.91 5.38 20.78
C GLN A 5 -4.87 3.85 20.65
N ALA A 6 -6.02 3.19 20.85
CA ALA A 6 -6.13 1.72 20.81
C ALA A 6 -7.02 1.20 19.66
N TRP A 7 -7.62 2.09 18.86
CA TRP A 7 -8.58 1.71 17.83
C TRP A 7 -7.98 0.76 16.79
N VAL A 8 -6.73 1.00 16.34
CA VAL A 8 -6.01 0.12 15.40
C VAL A 8 -5.84 -1.28 15.99
N ALA A 9 -5.39 -1.36 17.26
CA ALA A 9 -5.18 -2.62 17.95
C ALA A 9 -6.48 -3.41 18.14
N PHE A 10 -7.61 -2.72 18.35
CA PHE A 10 -8.91 -3.38 18.44
C PHE A 10 -9.42 -3.90 17.09
N ILE A 11 -9.22 -3.16 16.00
CA ILE A 11 -9.53 -3.64 14.64
C ILE A 11 -8.69 -4.88 14.32
N GLU A 12 -7.38 -4.83 14.57
CA GLU A 12 -6.48 -5.96 14.35
C GLU A 12 -6.89 -7.18 15.18
N LYS A 13 -7.21 -6.98 16.48
CA LYS A 13 -7.69 -8.06 17.35
C LYS A 13 -8.99 -8.69 16.84
N ALA A 14 -9.93 -7.87 16.39
CA ALA A 14 -11.19 -8.35 15.83
C ALA A 14 -10.94 -9.16 14.55
N TYR A 15 -10.04 -8.68 13.68
CA TYR A 15 -9.66 -9.41 12.48
C TYR A 15 -8.95 -10.72 12.79
N ALA A 16 -7.98 -10.73 13.71
CA ALA A 16 -7.30 -11.93 14.20
C ALA A 16 -8.28 -12.98 14.73
N LYS A 17 -9.34 -12.56 15.43
CA LYS A 17 -10.41 -13.45 15.91
C LYS A 17 -11.11 -14.17 14.75
N THR A 18 -11.35 -13.50 13.62
CA THR A 18 -11.93 -14.15 12.42
C THR A 18 -10.98 -15.16 11.77
N LYS A 19 -9.67 -15.01 11.98
CA LYS A 19 -8.62 -15.92 11.50
C LYS A 19 -8.21 -16.97 12.55
N GLY A 20 -8.87 -16.99 13.71
CA GLY A 20 -8.60 -17.91 14.83
C GLY A 20 -7.49 -17.44 15.78
N THR A 21 -6.39 -16.90 15.28
CA THR A 21 -5.27 -16.39 16.09
C THR A 21 -4.57 -15.21 15.43
N TYR A 22 -3.73 -14.49 16.18
CA TYR A 22 -2.81 -13.49 15.60
C TYR A 22 -1.80 -14.11 14.61
N GLY A 23 -1.37 -15.36 14.85
CA GLY A 23 -0.51 -16.08 13.91
C GLY A 23 -1.18 -16.31 12.54
N GLY A 24 -2.51 -16.39 12.52
CA GLY A 24 -3.31 -16.45 11.28
C GLY A 24 -3.33 -15.16 10.45
N LEU A 25 -2.72 -14.07 10.94
CA LEU A 25 -2.55 -12.82 10.18
C LEU A 25 -1.25 -12.78 9.36
N ALA A 26 -0.30 -13.69 9.62
CA ALA A 26 0.99 -13.70 8.94
C ALA A 26 0.83 -13.93 7.43
N GLY A 27 1.56 -13.15 6.62
CA GLY A 27 1.53 -13.26 5.16
C GLY A 27 0.26 -12.69 4.50
N GLY A 28 -0.49 -11.85 5.21
CA GLY A 28 -1.66 -11.17 4.65
C GLY A 28 -1.34 -10.22 3.50
N TYR A 29 -2.30 -10.04 2.60
CA TYR A 29 -2.24 -9.09 1.49
C TYR A 29 -3.22 -7.93 1.68
N SER A 30 -2.85 -6.74 1.22
CA SER A 30 -3.63 -5.51 1.45
C SER A 30 -4.99 -5.51 0.76
N ASP A 31 -5.14 -6.21 -0.36
CA ASP A 31 -6.43 -6.40 -1.04
C ASP A 31 -7.44 -7.20 -0.19
N HIS A 32 -6.99 -8.21 0.57
CA HIS A 32 -7.85 -8.89 1.54
C HIS A 32 -8.28 -7.96 2.68
N ALA A 33 -7.36 -7.09 3.13
CA ALA A 33 -7.68 -6.11 4.16
C ALA A 33 -8.71 -5.09 3.65
N PHE A 34 -8.57 -4.60 2.42
CA PHE A 34 -9.55 -3.70 1.80
C PHE A 34 -10.93 -4.35 1.74
N THR A 35 -11.06 -5.54 1.17
CA THR A 35 -12.36 -6.24 1.09
C THR A 35 -12.95 -6.49 2.48
N CYS A 36 -12.13 -6.80 3.48
CA CYS A 36 -12.62 -7.01 4.84
C CYS A 36 -13.13 -5.71 5.49
N LEU A 37 -12.45 -4.59 5.27
CA LEU A 37 -12.74 -3.32 5.95
C LEU A 37 -13.83 -2.50 5.25
N THR A 38 -13.84 -2.50 3.92
CA THR A 38 -14.79 -1.71 3.12
C THR A 38 -15.95 -2.55 2.59
N GLY A 39 -15.79 -3.86 2.53
CA GLY A 39 -16.73 -4.74 1.85
C GLY A 39 -16.66 -4.64 0.33
N CYS A 40 -15.87 -3.74 -0.27
CA CYS A 40 -15.79 -3.52 -1.72
C CYS A 40 -14.84 -4.50 -2.42
N MET A 41 -14.90 -4.52 -3.75
CA MET A 41 -13.94 -5.23 -4.59
C MET A 41 -12.54 -4.65 -4.40
N SER A 42 -11.55 -5.53 -4.46
CA SER A 42 -10.15 -5.16 -4.46
C SER A 42 -9.41 -5.99 -5.50
N ARG A 43 -8.34 -5.42 -6.04
CA ARG A 43 -7.47 -6.10 -6.98
C ARG A 43 -6.03 -5.73 -6.74
N ARG A 44 -5.13 -6.47 -7.39
CA ARG A 44 -3.69 -6.23 -7.36
C ARG A 44 -3.15 -6.15 -8.77
N VAL A 45 -2.19 -5.28 -8.97
CA VAL A 45 -1.42 -5.10 -10.21
C VAL A 45 0.04 -5.34 -9.88
N TYR A 46 0.73 -6.05 -10.76
CA TYR A 46 2.17 -6.25 -10.66
C TYR A 46 2.87 -5.14 -11.43
N VAL A 47 3.95 -4.63 -10.86
CA VAL A 47 4.79 -3.58 -11.44
C VAL A 47 6.24 -3.99 -11.30
N ASP A 48 7.08 -3.51 -12.21
CA ASP A 48 8.52 -3.71 -12.22
C ASP A 48 9.20 -2.64 -13.09
N LYS A 49 10.52 -2.70 -13.22
CA LYS A 49 11.31 -1.77 -14.03
C LYS A 49 10.95 -1.76 -15.53
N SER A 50 10.26 -2.78 -16.03
CA SER A 50 9.82 -2.88 -17.43
C SER A 50 8.40 -2.36 -17.65
N THR A 51 7.71 -1.97 -16.58
CA THR A 51 6.35 -1.43 -16.63
C THR A 51 6.33 -0.12 -17.40
N ASP A 52 5.36 0.02 -18.30
CA ASP A 52 5.10 1.27 -19.02
C ASP A 52 4.71 2.37 -18.03
N MET A 53 5.62 3.33 -17.87
CA MET A 53 5.52 4.39 -16.88
C MET A 53 4.44 5.42 -17.23
N ASP A 54 4.22 5.70 -18.51
CA ASP A 54 3.18 6.64 -18.95
C ASP A 54 1.81 6.05 -18.65
N LYS A 55 1.62 4.78 -19.01
CA LYS A 55 0.38 4.07 -18.70
C LYS A 55 0.16 3.94 -17.19
N LEU A 56 1.19 3.59 -16.41
CA LEU A 56 1.07 3.50 -14.96
C LEU A 56 0.71 4.85 -14.35
N TRP A 57 1.31 5.94 -14.83
CA TRP A 57 0.99 7.28 -14.36
C TRP A 57 -0.47 7.66 -14.64
N GLU A 58 -0.97 7.37 -15.84
CA GLU A 58 -2.39 7.58 -16.20
C GLU A 58 -3.32 6.77 -15.29
N ASP A 59 -3.01 5.48 -15.08
CA ASP A 59 -3.77 4.59 -14.21
C ASP A 59 -3.81 5.09 -12.76
N LEU A 60 -2.68 5.51 -12.20
CA LEU A 60 -2.59 6.05 -10.84
C LEU A 60 -3.46 7.30 -10.68
N ASN A 61 -3.41 8.23 -11.64
CA ASN A 61 -4.22 9.44 -11.60
C ASN A 61 -5.71 9.11 -11.73
N LYS A 62 -6.08 8.14 -12.57
CA LYS A 62 -7.46 7.67 -12.71
C LYS A 62 -7.96 7.05 -11.40
N TRP A 63 -7.20 6.16 -10.77
CA TRP A 63 -7.61 5.52 -9.52
C TRP A 63 -7.75 6.53 -8.38
N LYS A 64 -6.87 7.54 -8.35
CA LYS A 64 -7.00 8.66 -7.40
C LYS A 64 -8.26 9.49 -7.66
N ALA A 65 -8.57 9.79 -8.93
CA ALA A 65 -9.78 10.54 -9.29
C ALA A 65 -11.08 9.77 -8.97
N ASP A 66 -11.02 8.44 -8.95
CA ASP A 66 -12.10 7.56 -8.52
C ASP A 66 -12.18 7.36 -6.99
N ASP A 67 -11.34 8.07 -6.21
CA ASP A 67 -11.20 7.96 -4.75
C ASP A 67 -10.87 6.53 -4.25
N PHE A 68 -10.14 5.76 -5.06
CA PHE A 68 -9.71 4.42 -4.68
C PHE A 68 -8.62 4.43 -3.62
N LEU A 69 -8.66 3.42 -2.74
CA LEU A 69 -7.63 3.19 -1.74
C LEU A 69 -6.43 2.48 -2.39
N LEU A 70 -5.25 3.06 -2.27
CA LEU A 70 -4.04 2.56 -2.93
C LEU A 70 -2.94 2.21 -1.93
N VAL A 71 -2.37 1.02 -2.08
CA VAL A 71 -1.22 0.55 -1.29
C VAL A 71 -0.23 -0.11 -2.22
N ALA A 72 1.06 0.17 -2.06
CA ALA A 72 2.13 -0.56 -2.73
C ALA A 72 2.83 -1.50 -1.74
N SER A 73 3.46 -2.57 -2.23
CA SER A 73 4.34 -3.40 -1.41
C SER A 73 5.68 -3.67 -2.06
N THR A 74 6.68 -3.83 -1.20
CA THR A 74 8.02 -4.29 -1.57
C THR A 74 8.10 -5.82 -1.51
N PRO A 75 8.93 -6.45 -2.35
CA PRO A 75 9.15 -7.89 -2.32
C PRO A 75 9.93 -8.32 -1.08
N ASN A 76 9.74 -9.57 -0.65
CA ASN A 76 10.57 -10.18 0.39
C ASN A 76 11.97 -10.44 -0.19
N GLN A 77 13.02 -9.93 0.47
CA GLN A 77 14.40 -10.18 0.06
C GLN A 77 15.01 -11.27 0.92
N GLU A 78 15.90 -12.06 0.33
CA GLU A 78 16.69 -13.01 1.10
C GLU A 78 17.70 -12.25 1.97
N ASP A 79 17.84 -12.68 3.23
CA ASP A 79 18.80 -12.08 4.15
C ASP A 79 20.23 -12.10 3.56
N PHE A 80 20.98 -11.03 3.80
CA PHE A 80 22.36 -10.83 3.31
C PHE A 80 22.54 -10.75 1.78
N SER A 81 21.47 -10.86 0.99
CA SER A 81 21.48 -10.68 -0.47
C SER A 81 21.93 -9.28 -0.91
N LYS A 82 22.31 -9.14 -2.19
CA LYS A 82 22.67 -7.82 -2.75
C LYS A 82 21.46 -6.89 -2.76
N GLU A 83 20.30 -7.45 -3.03
CA GLU A 83 19.01 -6.81 -3.06
C GLU A 83 18.69 -6.29 -1.66
N LYS A 84 18.74 -7.12 -0.61
CA LYS A 84 18.52 -6.68 0.78
C LYS A 84 19.41 -5.50 1.16
N ARG A 85 20.71 -5.57 0.85
CA ARG A 85 21.66 -4.46 1.11
C ARG A 85 21.31 -3.18 0.34
N TRP A 86 20.71 -3.31 -0.84
CA TRP A 86 20.25 -2.17 -1.63
C TRP A 86 19.02 -1.50 -0.99
N TYR A 87 18.04 -2.27 -0.50
CA TYR A 87 16.91 -1.76 0.29
C TYR A 87 17.38 -1.06 1.58
N ASP A 88 18.29 -1.69 2.33
CA ASP A 88 18.82 -1.15 3.58
C ASP A 88 19.54 0.19 3.37
N ARG A 89 20.35 0.29 2.30
CA ARG A 89 21.08 1.53 1.96
C ARG A 89 20.12 2.70 1.66
N HIS A 90 18.98 2.39 1.04
CA HIS A 90 17.98 3.39 0.65
C HIS A 90 16.87 3.58 1.70
N MET A 91 16.99 2.91 2.85
CA MET A 91 16.05 3.03 3.97
C MET A 91 14.59 2.70 3.57
N ILE A 92 14.42 1.72 2.68
CA ILE A 92 13.12 1.13 2.33
C ILE A 92 13.05 -0.26 2.95
N SER A 93 11.97 -0.57 3.66
CA SER A 93 11.72 -1.90 4.19
C SER A 93 11.28 -2.85 3.08
N ASP A 94 11.94 -3.99 2.99
CA ASP A 94 11.49 -5.14 2.20
C ASP A 94 10.35 -5.89 2.92
N CYS A 95 9.60 -6.69 2.16
CA CYS A 95 8.40 -7.39 2.64
C CYS A 95 7.41 -6.47 3.39
N HIS A 96 7.22 -5.24 2.90
CA HIS A 96 6.48 -4.21 3.61
C HIS A 96 5.47 -3.46 2.73
N ALA A 97 4.42 -2.92 3.36
CA ALA A 97 3.35 -2.19 2.69
C ALA A 97 3.47 -0.68 2.93
N TYR A 98 3.19 0.10 1.89
CA TYR A 98 3.25 1.55 1.88
C TYR A 98 1.95 2.09 1.29
N ALA A 99 1.27 3.00 1.99
CA ALA A 99 0.10 3.69 1.46
C ALA A 99 0.53 4.66 0.36
N LEU A 100 -0.17 4.66 -0.78
CA LEU A 100 -0.01 5.65 -1.83
C LEU A 100 -1.03 6.77 -1.56
N LEU A 101 -0.53 7.92 -1.11
CA LEU A 101 -1.35 9.00 -0.56
C LEU A 101 -1.69 10.08 -1.58
N ASP A 102 -0.76 10.39 -2.49
CA ASP A 102 -0.91 11.48 -3.45
C ASP A 102 0.06 11.32 -4.63
N PHE A 103 -0.25 11.95 -5.76
CA PHE A 103 0.53 11.97 -7.00
C PHE A 103 0.62 13.40 -7.53
N LYS A 104 1.84 13.89 -7.81
CA LYS A 104 2.08 15.27 -8.27
C LYS A 104 3.18 15.30 -9.33
N VAL A 105 3.06 16.23 -10.28
CA VAL A 105 4.18 16.61 -11.16
C VAL A 105 4.83 17.86 -10.59
N VAL A 106 6.14 17.81 -10.35
CA VAL A 106 6.94 18.94 -9.83
C VAL A 106 8.18 19.08 -10.71
N ASP A 107 8.34 20.23 -11.36
CA ASP A 107 9.47 20.52 -12.24
C ASP A 107 9.73 19.44 -13.31
N GLY A 108 8.65 18.85 -13.84
CA GLY A 108 8.71 17.77 -14.83
C GLY A 108 8.88 16.36 -14.23
N HIS A 109 9.12 16.23 -12.93
CA HIS A 109 9.23 14.95 -12.23
C HIS A 109 7.87 14.45 -11.76
N ARG A 110 7.57 13.18 -12.04
CA ARG A 110 6.35 12.48 -11.60
C ARG A 110 6.60 11.86 -10.23
N LEU A 111 6.02 12.46 -9.20
CA LEU A 111 6.25 12.10 -7.81
C LEU A 111 5.06 11.34 -7.22
N LEU A 112 5.38 10.31 -6.45
CA LEU A 112 4.45 9.55 -5.63
C LEU A 112 4.69 9.91 -4.16
N HIS A 113 3.63 10.21 -3.43
CA HIS A 113 3.65 10.43 -1.98
C HIS A 113 3.29 9.13 -1.28
N LEU A 114 4.23 8.61 -0.48
CA LEU A 114 4.06 7.36 0.24
C LEU A 114 4.01 7.60 1.74
N GLY A 115 3.21 6.78 2.43
CA GLY A 115 3.16 6.70 3.88
C GLY A 115 3.41 5.29 4.37
N SER A 116 4.17 5.13 5.46
CA SER A 116 4.40 3.82 6.08
C SER A 116 4.53 3.92 7.59
N ASN A 117 4.24 2.83 8.31
CA ASN A 117 4.51 2.72 9.73
C ASN A 117 5.95 2.28 10.06
N SER A 118 6.75 1.94 9.05
CA SER A 118 8.16 1.54 9.17
C SER A 118 8.99 2.56 9.96
N THR A 119 9.99 2.08 10.67
CA THR A 119 11.01 2.93 11.33
C THR A 119 11.99 3.52 10.32
N LEU A 120 12.09 2.95 9.12
CA LEU A 120 12.91 3.47 8.03
C LEU A 120 12.11 4.49 7.21
N LYS A 121 12.78 5.56 6.78
CA LYS A 121 12.25 6.57 5.87
C LYS A 121 13.20 6.67 4.68
N TRP A 122 12.65 6.65 3.48
CA TRP A 122 13.36 6.90 2.22
C TRP A 122 14.35 8.05 2.35
N ASN A 123 15.59 7.83 1.90
CA ASN A 123 16.69 8.80 1.97
C ASN A 123 17.24 9.20 0.59
N GLY A 124 16.52 8.85 -0.49
CA GLY A 124 16.90 9.24 -1.85
C GLY A 124 16.28 10.56 -2.28
N LYS A 125 16.22 10.79 -3.59
CA LYS A 125 15.68 12.05 -4.15
C LYS A 125 14.26 12.29 -3.63
N TRP A 126 13.95 13.56 -3.35
CA TRP A 126 12.66 14.02 -2.82
C TRP A 126 12.31 13.57 -1.39
N SER A 127 13.22 12.92 -0.65
CA SER A 127 12.99 12.53 0.76
C SER A 127 12.73 13.71 1.70
N GLU A 128 13.35 14.85 1.41
CA GLU A 128 13.27 16.09 2.22
C GLU A 128 12.05 16.95 1.87
N LYS A 129 11.33 16.62 0.80
CA LYS A 129 10.11 17.34 0.44
C LYS A 129 9.02 17.04 1.46
N PRO A 130 8.38 18.05 2.07
CA PRO A 130 7.26 17.82 2.99
C PRO A 130 6.12 17.05 2.32
N GLY A 131 5.50 16.13 3.06
CA GLY A 131 4.36 15.33 2.57
C GLY A 131 3.12 16.16 2.25
N TYR A 132 2.91 17.25 3.00
CA TYR A 132 1.76 18.15 2.85
C TYR A 132 2.21 19.60 2.77
N ASP A 133 1.37 20.44 2.16
CA ASP A 133 1.63 21.86 1.99
C ASP A 133 1.55 22.61 3.35
N ASP A 134 2.23 23.74 3.46
CA ASP A 134 2.35 24.50 4.72
C ASP A 134 1.01 24.86 5.36
N GLU A 135 0.00 25.17 4.56
CA GLU A 135 -1.35 25.50 5.04
C GLU A 135 -2.05 24.31 5.72
N VAL A 136 -1.74 23.09 5.29
CA VAL A 136 -2.20 21.86 5.97
C VAL A 136 -1.37 21.64 7.23
N LEU A 137 -0.05 21.72 7.12
CA LEU A 137 0.85 21.48 8.26
C LEU A 137 0.59 22.44 9.43
N LYS A 138 0.28 23.72 9.15
CA LYS A 138 -0.07 24.72 10.19
C LYS A 138 -1.33 24.37 10.99
N LYS A 139 -2.27 23.61 10.39
CA LYS A 139 -3.51 23.16 11.05
C LYS A 139 -3.32 21.92 11.89
N LEU A 140 -2.22 21.20 11.69
CA LEU A 140 -1.91 19.96 12.41
C LEU A 140 -1.30 20.25 13.78
N SER A 141 -1.52 19.32 14.72
CA SER A 141 -0.83 19.33 16.00
C SER A 141 0.69 19.20 15.82
N VAL A 142 1.47 19.53 16.84
CA VAL A 142 2.93 19.31 16.81
C VAL A 142 3.24 17.82 16.60
N GLN A 143 2.48 16.94 17.24
CA GLN A 143 2.68 15.49 17.11
C GLN A 143 2.35 14.99 15.70
N ASP A 144 1.28 15.49 15.07
CA ASP A 144 0.88 15.04 13.73
C ASP A 144 1.85 15.56 12.66
N ARG A 145 2.43 16.76 12.84
CA ARG A 145 3.51 17.27 11.99
C ARG A 145 4.76 16.39 12.08
N GLU A 146 5.19 16.05 13.30
CA GLU A 146 6.34 15.17 13.52
C GLU A 146 6.10 13.77 12.93
N LEU A 147 4.87 13.25 13.04
CA LEU A 147 4.49 11.99 12.42
C LEU A 147 4.50 12.07 10.90
N SER A 148 3.92 13.12 10.32
CA SER A 148 3.95 13.33 8.87
C SER A 148 5.38 13.36 8.36
N ASP A 149 6.25 14.16 8.96
CA ASP A 149 7.65 14.27 8.55
C ASP A 149 8.41 12.94 8.63
N ARG A 150 8.15 12.14 9.67
CA ARG A 150 8.83 10.85 9.86
C ARG A 150 8.28 9.70 9.06
N LYS A 151 6.99 9.73 8.72
CA LYS A 151 6.24 8.56 8.22
C LYS A 151 5.78 8.71 6.78
N THR A 152 5.99 9.87 6.18
CA THR A 152 5.65 10.13 4.78
C THR A 152 6.86 10.67 4.03
N PHE A 153 6.92 10.40 2.73
CA PHE A 153 7.97 10.88 1.84
C PHE A 153 7.50 10.89 0.39
N TRP A 154 8.16 11.69 -0.44
CA TRP A 154 7.99 11.66 -1.90
C TRP A 154 9.11 10.85 -2.55
N MET A 155 8.78 10.17 -3.65
CA MET A 155 9.75 9.50 -4.52
C MET A 155 9.34 9.63 -5.99
N GLU A 156 10.31 9.57 -6.91
CA GLU A 156 10.01 9.51 -8.34
C GLU A 156 9.42 8.15 -8.74
N ILE A 157 8.56 8.13 -9.75
CA ILE A 157 7.95 6.90 -10.27
C ILE A 157 9.01 5.89 -10.77
N ASP A 158 10.15 6.37 -11.28
CA ASP A 158 11.29 5.53 -11.67
C ASP A 158 11.87 4.75 -10.49
N ASP A 159 12.13 5.46 -9.38
CA ASP A 159 12.60 4.83 -8.14
C ASP A 159 11.54 3.86 -7.62
N PHE A 160 10.26 4.23 -7.69
CA PHE A 160 9.16 3.36 -7.28
C PHE A 160 9.17 2.02 -8.02
N LEU A 161 9.32 2.03 -9.35
CA LEU A 161 9.41 0.79 -10.15
C LEU A 161 10.66 -0.05 -9.84
N ALA A 162 11.68 0.54 -9.21
CA ALA A 162 12.86 -0.19 -8.77
C ALA A 162 12.65 -0.92 -7.43
N PHE A 163 11.85 -0.38 -6.51
CA PHE A 163 11.67 -0.92 -5.15
C PHE A 163 10.35 -1.68 -4.93
N PHE A 164 9.32 -1.43 -5.74
CA PHE A 164 7.98 -1.97 -5.51
C PHE A 164 7.60 -2.95 -6.60
N HIS A 165 6.91 -4.03 -6.24
CA HIS A 165 6.50 -5.06 -7.20
C HIS A 165 4.99 -5.25 -7.32
N ARG A 166 4.21 -4.63 -6.43
CA ARG A 166 2.74 -4.73 -6.40
C ARG A 166 2.10 -3.43 -5.97
N ILE A 167 0.97 -3.14 -6.60
CA ILE A 167 -0.01 -2.13 -6.18
C ILE A 167 -1.33 -2.85 -5.90
N TYR A 168 -1.91 -2.61 -4.74
CA TYR A 168 -3.24 -3.06 -4.33
C TYR A 168 -4.20 -1.89 -4.45
N ILE A 169 -5.33 -2.13 -5.10
CA ILE A 169 -6.39 -1.17 -5.37
C ILE A 169 -7.64 -1.65 -4.63
N GLY A 170 -8.08 -0.86 -3.64
CA GLY A 170 -9.38 -1.00 -3.02
C GLY A 170 -10.37 -0.09 -3.73
N GLU A 171 -11.29 -0.68 -4.50
CA GLU A 171 -12.26 0.04 -5.33
C GLU A 171 -13.45 0.52 -4.49
N TYR A 172 -13.14 1.20 -3.39
CA TYR A 172 -14.14 1.85 -2.55
C TYR A 172 -14.83 2.96 -3.35
N ARG A 173 -16.16 2.97 -3.31
CA ARG A 173 -16.96 4.04 -3.90
C ARG A 173 -18.14 4.33 -2.98
N GLU A 174 -18.26 5.58 -2.56
CA GLU A 174 -19.41 6.01 -1.78
C GLU A 174 -20.69 5.92 -2.64
N GLY A 175 -21.80 5.44 -2.04
CA GLY A 175 -23.11 5.38 -2.71
C GLY A 175 -23.28 4.27 -3.76
N TRP A 176 -22.32 3.35 -3.92
CA TRP A 176 -22.45 2.22 -4.85
C TRP A 176 -23.23 1.05 -4.25
N SER A 177 -23.94 0.34 -5.12
CA SER A 177 -24.64 -0.91 -4.80
C SER A 177 -24.07 -2.06 -5.61
N GLU A 178 -23.93 -3.22 -4.99
CA GLU A 178 -23.40 -4.43 -5.62
C GLU A 178 -24.35 -5.61 -5.36
N ILE A 179 -24.50 -6.49 -6.35
CA ILE A 179 -25.19 -7.78 -6.20
C ILE A 179 -24.16 -8.89 -6.22
N ARG A 180 -24.11 -9.69 -5.16
CA ARG A 180 -23.21 -10.85 -5.06
C ARG A 180 -23.99 -12.16 -5.11
N VAL A 181 -23.65 -13.03 -6.05
CA VAL A 181 -24.22 -14.37 -6.16
C VAL A 181 -23.19 -15.38 -5.67
N LYS A 182 -23.61 -16.29 -4.79
CA LYS A 182 -22.78 -17.42 -4.35
C LYS A 182 -23.12 -18.64 -5.20
N GLN A 183 -22.11 -19.26 -5.76
CA GLN A 183 -22.25 -20.53 -6.46
C GLN A 183 -21.40 -21.60 -5.76
N LYS A 184 -22.00 -22.76 -5.49
CA LYS A 184 -21.28 -23.95 -5.08
C LYS A 184 -20.85 -24.70 -6.34
N VAL A 185 -19.55 -24.90 -6.52
CA VAL A 185 -19.00 -25.68 -7.64
C VAL A 185 -18.61 -27.04 -7.09
N GLU A 186 -19.32 -28.08 -7.53
CA GLU A 186 -18.98 -29.47 -7.21
C GLU A 186 -18.18 -30.05 -8.38
N LYS A 187 -16.99 -30.58 -8.11
CA LYS A 187 -16.25 -31.34 -9.12
C LYS A 187 -17.00 -32.63 -9.38
N LYS A 188 -17.41 -32.88 -10.64
CA LYS A 188 -17.82 -34.23 -11.05
C LYS A 188 -16.61 -35.15 -10.88
N ALA A 189 -16.82 -36.30 -10.25
CA ALA A 189 -15.85 -37.39 -10.31
C ALA A 189 -15.61 -37.69 -11.79
N VAL A 190 -14.34 -37.66 -12.20
CA VAL A 190 -13.94 -38.21 -13.49
C VAL A 190 -14.02 -39.72 -13.26
N ASP A 191 -14.93 -40.39 -13.96
CA ASP A 191 -14.90 -41.85 -14.00
C ASP A 191 -13.51 -42.24 -14.53
N ASP A 192 -12.75 -42.97 -13.72
CA ASP A 192 -11.47 -43.57 -14.12
C ASP A 192 -11.74 -44.42 -15.37
N VAL A 193 -11.34 -43.91 -16.53
CA VAL A 193 -11.35 -44.67 -17.76
C VAL A 193 -10.16 -45.63 -17.68
N GLN A 194 -10.54 -46.90 -17.47
CA GLN A 194 -9.79 -48.16 -17.65
C GLN A 194 -8.49 -48.10 -18.45
#